data_AF-A0A921MWN3-F1
#
_entry.id   AF-A0A921MWN3-F1
#
_cell.length_a   1.000
_cell.length_b   1.000
_cell.length_c   1.000
_cell.angle_alpha   90.00
_cell.angle_beta   90.00
_cell.angle_gamma   90.00
#
_symmetry.space_group_name_H-M   'P 1'
#
loop_
_entity.id
_entity.type
_entity.pdbx_description
1 polymer ?
#
loop_
_entity_poly.entity_id
_entity_poly.type
_entity_poly.pdbx_seq_one_letter_code
_entity_poly.pdbx_strand_id
1 'polypeptide(L)'
;RDYQLAESGGQWSKGKNSRGFNPVGPGLIPADAVDPQALRLWSSVNGEPRQDSTTADMIFSVAQIIHHLSQYMVLSPGDLVNTGTPQGVALSGRFPYLQSGDVAEVGIEHLGAQRTRFIPARTAASEGTAR
;
A
#
# COMPACT_ATOMS: atom_id res chain seq x y z
N ARG A 1 8.11 10.60 4.48
CA ARG A 1 6.99 10.53 5.47
C ARG A 1 6.60 11.92 5.96
N ASP A 2 7.35 12.94 5.58
CA ASP A 2 7.22 14.33 6.04
C ASP A 2 5.84 14.91 5.72
N TYR A 3 5.32 14.68 4.50
CA TYR A 3 3.93 15.04 4.13
C TYR A 3 2.83 14.38 4.97
N GLN A 4 3.10 13.27 5.66
CA GLN A 4 2.15 12.63 6.58
C GLN A 4 2.29 13.17 8.01
N LEU A 5 3.52 13.36 8.48
CA LEU A 5 3.81 13.61 9.90
C LEU A 5 4.05 15.08 10.22
N ALA A 6 4.85 15.78 9.41
CA ALA A 6 5.29 17.14 9.68
C ALA A 6 4.43 18.20 8.96
N GLU A 7 4.00 17.92 7.72
CA GLU A 7 3.38 18.94 6.86
C GLU A 7 1.88 18.75 6.64
N SER A 8 1.27 17.74 7.25
CA SER A 8 -0.12 17.37 7.00
C SER A 8 -1.16 18.18 7.77
N GLY A 9 -0.76 18.86 8.85
CA GLY A 9 -1.71 19.44 9.80
C GLY A 9 -2.53 18.38 10.55
N GLY A 10 -1.98 17.17 10.74
CA GLY A 10 -2.63 16.06 11.45
C GLY A 10 -3.38 15.07 10.57
N GLN A 11 -3.50 15.33 9.26
CA GLN A 11 -4.24 14.48 8.32
C GLN A 11 -3.34 13.53 7.52
N TRP A 12 -3.52 12.22 7.68
CA TRP A 12 -2.57 11.27 7.09
C TRP A 12 -2.67 11.16 5.57
N SER A 13 -3.78 11.58 4.98
CA SER A 13 -4.05 11.48 3.55
C SER A 13 -3.03 12.24 2.70
N LYS A 14 -2.52 13.39 3.14
CA LYS A 14 -1.58 14.20 2.34
C LYS A 14 -0.32 13.43 1.94
N GLY A 15 0.19 12.56 2.82
CA GLY A 15 1.37 11.74 2.54
C GLY A 15 1.13 10.45 1.76
N LYS A 16 -0.12 10.20 1.30
CA LYS A 16 -0.54 8.91 0.72
C LYS A 16 -1.19 9.02 -0.67
N ASN A 17 -1.44 10.23 -1.16
CA ASN A 17 -2.25 10.47 -2.37
C ASN A 17 -1.46 10.97 -3.59
N SER A 18 -0.12 10.93 -3.56
CA SER A 18 0.70 11.24 -4.73
C SER A 18 0.47 10.23 -5.86
N ARG A 19 0.63 10.66 -7.12
CA ARG A 19 0.50 9.79 -8.30
C ARG A 19 1.34 8.51 -8.12
N GLY A 20 0.69 7.35 -8.18
CA GLY A 20 1.33 6.03 -8.05
C GLY A 20 1.47 5.50 -6.62
N PHE A 21 0.95 6.18 -5.59
CA PHE A 21 1.07 5.73 -4.18
C PHE A 21 0.01 4.70 -3.75
N ASN A 22 -0.92 4.34 -4.65
CA ASN A 22 -1.91 3.29 -4.41
C ASN A 22 -1.97 2.34 -5.63
N PRO A 23 -0.94 1.51 -5.84
CA PRO A 23 -0.97 0.48 -6.87
C PRO A 23 -1.92 -0.67 -6.45
N VAL A 24 -2.70 -1.18 -7.40
CA VAL A 24 -3.76 -2.20 -7.17
C VAL A 24 -3.68 -3.27 -8.27
N GLY A 25 -3.91 -4.53 -7.93
CA GLY A 25 -3.75 -5.69 -8.82
C GLY A 25 -2.75 -6.73 -8.29
N PRO A 26 -2.20 -7.63 -9.12
CA PRO A 26 -2.40 -7.73 -10.57
C PRO A 26 -3.76 -8.31 -10.97
N GLY A 27 -4.53 -8.87 -10.02
CA GLY A 27 -5.86 -9.40 -10.26
C GLY A 27 -6.83 -9.07 -9.12
N LEU A 28 -8.06 -9.54 -9.28
CA LEU A 28 -9.11 -9.50 -8.26
C LEU A 28 -9.55 -10.94 -8.03
N ILE A 29 -9.60 -11.38 -6.77
CA ILE A 29 -10.09 -12.71 -6.40
C ILE A 29 -11.46 -12.57 -5.75
N PRO A 30 -12.47 -13.37 -6.16
CA PRO A 30 -13.76 -13.42 -5.49
C PRO A 30 -13.64 -13.75 -4.00
N ALA A 31 -14.44 -13.11 -3.16
CA ALA A 31 -14.34 -13.25 -1.71
C ALA A 31 -14.66 -14.66 -1.19
N ASP A 32 -15.38 -15.48 -1.96
CA ASP A 32 -15.72 -16.87 -1.63
C ASP A 32 -14.63 -17.88 -2.04
N ALA A 33 -13.61 -17.45 -2.77
CA ALA A 33 -12.51 -18.30 -3.22
C ALA A 33 -11.38 -18.45 -2.18
N VAL A 34 -11.35 -17.60 -1.15
CA VAL A 34 -10.30 -17.57 -0.11
C VAL A 34 -10.87 -17.14 1.24
N ASP A 35 -10.20 -17.49 2.35
CA ASP A 35 -10.47 -16.87 3.65
C ASP A 35 -9.68 -15.55 3.76
N PRO A 36 -10.32 -14.37 3.75
CA PRO A 36 -9.64 -13.09 3.81
C PRO A 36 -8.94 -12.83 5.15
N GLN A 37 -9.18 -13.68 6.17
CA GLN A 37 -8.52 -13.61 7.46
C GLN A 37 -7.32 -14.57 7.59
N ALA A 38 -7.01 -15.37 6.57
CA ALA A 38 -5.91 -16.34 6.61
C ALA A 38 -4.98 -16.27 5.38
N LEU A 39 -4.60 -15.06 4.94
CA LEU A 39 -3.69 -14.84 3.82
C LEU A 39 -2.31 -14.39 4.28
N ARG A 40 -1.25 -15.08 3.83
CA ARG A 40 0.12 -14.57 4.00
C ARG A 40 0.36 -13.37 3.07
N LEU A 41 1.09 -12.37 3.56
CA LEU A 41 1.56 -11.23 2.78
C LEU A 41 3.03 -10.93 3.08
N TRP A 42 3.76 -10.51 2.05
CA TRP A 42 5.19 -10.24 2.14
C TRP A 42 5.60 -9.04 1.31
N SER A 43 6.76 -8.47 1.66
CA SER A 43 7.42 -7.47 0.82
C SER A 43 8.93 -7.56 0.90
N SER A 44 9.59 -7.15 -0.18
CA SER A 44 11.05 -7.00 -0.26
C SER A 44 11.43 -5.70 -0.97
N VAL A 45 12.65 -5.22 -0.72
CA VAL A 45 13.25 -4.11 -1.47
C VAL A 45 14.63 -4.55 -1.92
N ASN A 46 14.85 -4.55 -3.24
CA ASN A 46 16.08 -5.03 -3.87
C ASN A 46 16.41 -6.48 -3.50
N GLY A 47 15.39 -7.32 -3.34
CA GLY A 47 15.52 -8.72 -2.91
C GLY A 47 15.60 -8.91 -1.39
N GLU A 48 15.84 -7.86 -0.62
CA GLU A 48 15.94 -7.94 0.84
C GLU A 48 14.56 -7.89 1.51
N PRO A 49 14.15 -8.92 2.28
CA PRO A 49 12.85 -8.97 2.93
C PRO A 49 12.61 -7.79 3.88
N ARG A 50 11.40 -7.21 3.84
CA ARG A 50 10.97 -6.10 4.70
C ARG A 50 9.81 -6.51 5.61
N GLN A 51 8.80 -7.18 5.05
CA GLN A 51 7.61 -7.61 5.77
C GLN A 51 7.27 -9.05 5.40
N ASP A 52 6.79 -9.81 6.37
CA ASP A 52 6.27 -11.18 6.22
C ASP A 52 5.32 -11.41 7.39
N SER A 53 4.03 -11.58 7.13
CA SER A 53 2.97 -11.71 8.14
C SER A 53 1.75 -12.42 7.55
N THR A 54 0.72 -12.63 8.38
CA THR A 54 -0.59 -13.12 7.94
C THR A 54 -1.67 -12.10 8.29
N THR A 55 -2.75 -12.07 7.49
CA THR A 55 -3.96 -11.32 7.84
C THR A 55 -4.59 -11.81 9.14
N ALA A 56 -4.28 -13.03 9.61
CA ALA A 56 -4.77 -13.51 10.91
C ALA A 56 -4.33 -12.63 12.10
N ASP A 57 -3.25 -11.86 11.93
CA ASP A 57 -2.72 -10.92 12.93
C ASP A 57 -3.41 -9.54 12.91
N MET A 58 -4.42 -9.33 12.05
CA MET A 58 -5.14 -8.06 11.98
C MET A 58 -5.90 -7.79 13.29
N ILE A 59 -5.71 -6.58 13.84
CA ILE A 59 -6.43 -6.11 15.04
C ILE A 59 -7.94 -6.04 14.78
N PHE A 60 -8.33 -5.61 13.58
CA PHE A 60 -9.71 -5.59 13.10
C PHE A 60 -9.80 -6.43 11.84
N SER A 61 -10.65 -7.45 11.84
CA SER A 61 -10.93 -8.29 10.67
C SER A 61 -11.46 -7.47 9.49
N VAL A 62 -11.35 -8.04 8.28
CA VAL A 62 -11.92 -7.42 7.07
C VAL A 62 -13.42 -7.13 7.24
N ALA A 63 -14.17 -8.08 7.82
CA ALA A 63 -15.59 -7.92 8.10
C ALA A 63 -15.87 -6.77 9.11
N GLN A 64 -15.07 -6.65 10.17
CA GLN A 64 -15.20 -5.56 11.15
C GLN A 64 -14.91 -4.19 10.52
N ILE A 65 -13.90 -4.09 9.65
CA ILE A 65 -13.57 -2.85 8.95
C ILE A 65 -14.75 -2.43 8.06
N ILE A 66 -15.28 -3.34 7.25
CA ILE A 66 -16.43 -3.07 6.36
C ILE A 66 -17.66 -2.64 7.18
N HIS A 67 -17.99 -3.40 8.23
CA HIS A 67 -19.11 -3.09 9.12
C HIS A 67 -18.96 -1.71 9.76
N HIS A 68 -17.76 -1.36 10.24
CA HIS A 68 -17.52 -0.09 10.90
C HIS A 68 -17.65 1.08 9.93
N LEU A 69 -17.03 0.98 8.74
CA LEU A 69 -17.14 2.01 7.70
C LEU A 69 -18.60 2.24 7.27
N SER A 70 -19.40 1.18 7.16
CA SER A 70 -20.80 1.28 6.75
C SER A 70 -21.69 2.03 7.74
N GLN A 71 -21.23 2.28 8.98
CA GLN A 71 -21.99 3.08 9.96
C GLN A 71 -21.87 4.60 9.71
N TYR A 72 -20.87 5.04 8.94
CA TYR A 72 -20.57 6.46 8.73
C TYR A 72 -20.66 6.89 7.27
N MET A 73 -20.61 5.95 6.33
CA MET A 73 -20.69 6.24 4.90
C MET A 73 -21.37 5.11 4.13
N VAL A 74 -21.97 5.46 3.00
CA VAL A 74 -22.50 4.49 2.04
C VAL A 74 -21.32 3.88 1.28
N LEU A 75 -21.18 2.56 1.34
CA LEU A 75 -20.23 1.82 0.50
C LEU A 75 -20.88 1.54 -0.86
N SER A 76 -20.15 1.85 -1.94
CA SER A 76 -20.60 1.68 -3.31
C SER A 76 -19.83 0.54 -4.01
N PRO A 77 -20.46 -0.17 -4.97
CA PRO A 77 -19.72 -1.10 -5.83
C PRO A 77 -18.52 -0.42 -6.49
N GLY A 78 -17.33 -1.00 -6.33
CA GLY A 78 -16.08 -0.44 -6.83
C GLY A 78 -15.26 0.33 -5.78
N ASP A 79 -15.79 0.56 -4.58
CA ASP A 79 -15.01 1.12 -3.48
C ASP A 79 -13.85 0.19 -3.09
N LEU A 80 -12.68 0.79 -2.85
CA LEU A 80 -11.46 0.09 -2.43
C LEU A 80 -11.10 0.45 -0.99
N VAL A 81 -10.97 -0.56 -0.14
CA VAL A 81 -10.60 -0.41 1.26
C VAL A 81 -9.19 -0.96 1.51
N ASN A 82 -8.26 -0.09 1.90
CA ASN A 82 -6.92 -0.48 2.31
C ASN A 82 -6.95 -0.87 3.80
N THR A 83 -6.84 -2.16 4.10
CA THR A 83 -7.11 -2.73 5.44
C THR A 83 -5.99 -2.60 6.46
N GLY A 84 -4.81 -2.11 6.05
CA GLY A 84 -3.68 -1.87 6.93
C GLY A 84 -2.37 -2.41 6.38
N THR A 85 -1.33 -2.42 7.22
CA THR A 85 -0.03 -3.00 6.93
C THR A 85 0.54 -3.64 8.19
N PRO A 86 1.23 -4.79 8.10
CA PRO A 86 1.94 -5.37 9.24
C PRO A 86 3.17 -4.51 9.60
N GLN A 87 3.85 -4.91 10.68
CA GLN A 87 5.17 -4.40 11.07
C GLN A 87 6.21 -4.49 9.93
N GLY A 88 7.33 -3.78 10.09
CA GLY A 88 8.44 -3.81 9.12
C GLY A 88 8.49 -2.63 8.15
N VAL A 89 7.65 -1.61 8.34
CA VAL A 89 7.76 -0.35 7.61
C VAL A 89 9.02 0.44 8.04
N ALA A 90 9.61 1.20 7.11
CA ALA A 90 10.81 2.01 7.36
C ALA A 90 10.66 3.02 8.52
N LEU A 91 9.43 3.43 8.86
CA LEU A 91 9.17 4.32 9.98
C LEU A 91 9.60 3.74 11.34
N SER A 92 9.72 2.41 11.45
CA SER A 92 10.24 1.74 12.65
C SER A 92 11.74 1.98 12.89
N GLY A 93 12.47 2.55 11.93
CA GLY A 93 13.93 2.69 11.98
C GLY A 93 14.69 1.40 11.66
N ARG A 94 14.00 0.25 11.54
CA ARG A 94 14.62 -1.03 11.17
C ARG A 94 15.24 -1.02 9.77
N PHE A 95 14.69 -0.20 8.87
CA PHE A 95 15.05 -0.18 7.46
C PHE A 95 15.09 1.26 6.91
N PRO A 96 15.95 1.54 5.92
CA PRO A 96 15.95 2.84 5.25
C PRO A 96 14.67 3.04 4.42
N TYR A 97 14.30 4.31 4.23
CA TYR A 97 13.27 4.70 3.28
C TYR A 97 13.70 4.41 1.83
N LEU A 98 12.70 4.12 0.98
CA LEU A 98 12.89 3.90 -0.45
C LEU A 98 13.64 5.06 -1.12
N GLN A 99 14.58 4.72 -1.99
CA GLN A 99 15.40 5.62 -2.78
C GLN A 99 15.12 5.48 -4.28
N SER A 100 15.60 6.44 -5.06
CA SER A 100 15.58 6.34 -6.53
C SER A 100 16.37 5.11 -6.99
N GLY A 101 15.76 4.30 -7.85
CA GLY A 101 16.35 3.08 -8.39
C GLY A 101 15.95 1.81 -7.62
N ASP A 102 15.42 1.95 -6.40
CA ASP A 102 14.94 0.81 -5.63
C ASP A 102 13.81 0.09 -6.34
N VAL A 103 13.77 -1.22 -6.13
CA VAL A 103 12.72 -2.11 -6.64
C VAL A 103 12.05 -2.75 -5.45
N ALA A 104 10.78 -2.42 -5.22
CA ALA A 104 9.97 -3.12 -4.23
C ALA A 104 9.16 -4.23 -4.89
N GLU A 105 9.08 -5.37 -4.23
CA GLU A 105 8.13 -6.43 -4.53
C GLU A 105 7.18 -6.59 -3.34
N VAL A 106 5.88 -6.67 -3.60
CA VAL A 106 4.84 -6.87 -2.59
C VAL A 106 3.91 -7.96 -3.08
N GLY A 107 3.62 -8.94 -2.24
CA GLY A 107 2.76 -10.06 -2.60
C GLY A 107 1.80 -10.44 -1.49
N ILE A 108 0.70 -11.05 -1.91
CA ILE A 108 -0.29 -11.69 -1.05
C ILE A 108 -0.56 -13.07 -1.63
N GLU A 109 -0.67 -14.06 -0.74
CA GLU A 109 -1.03 -15.42 -1.10
C GLU A 109 -2.30 -15.45 -1.97
N HIS A 110 -2.31 -16.31 -2.98
CA HIS A 110 -3.32 -16.41 -4.03
C HIS A 110 -3.43 -15.21 -5.00
N LEU A 111 -3.20 -13.97 -4.56
CA LEU A 111 -3.29 -12.75 -5.37
C LEU A 111 -2.06 -12.49 -6.26
N GLY A 112 -0.93 -13.12 -5.94
CA GLY A 112 0.33 -12.95 -6.65
C GLY A 112 1.15 -11.79 -6.08
N ALA A 113 2.07 -11.27 -6.89
CA ALA A 113 2.99 -10.20 -6.49
C ALA A 113 3.06 -9.07 -7.52
N GLN A 114 3.31 -7.86 -7.02
CA GLN A 114 3.60 -6.69 -7.82
C GLN A 114 5.04 -6.27 -7.63
N ARG A 115 5.67 -5.85 -8.72
CA ARG A 115 7.04 -5.32 -8.72
C ARG A 115 7.05 -3.88 -9.21
N THR A 116 7.49 -2.96 -8.36
CA THR A 116 7.53 -1.53 -8.64
C THR A 116 8.95 -1.00 -8.55
N ARG A 117 9.42 -0.37 -9.63
CA ARG A 117 10.69 0.37 -9.65
C ARG A 117 10.42 1.84 -9.30
N PHE A 118 11.09 2.34 -8.27
CA PHE A 118 11.02 3.73 -7.86
C PHE A 118 11.99 4.56 -8.70
N ILE A 119 11.49 5.68 -9.22
CA ILE A 119 12.26 6.66 -9.98
C ILE A 119 11.95 8.05 -9.42
N PRO A 120 12.81 9.05 -9.65
CA PRO A 120 12.51 10.42 -9.27
C PRO A 120 11.22 10.88 -9.94
N ALA A 121 10.44 11.70 -9.24
CA ALA A 121 9.29 12.34 -9.85
C ALA A 121 9.75 13.17 -11.05
N ARG A 122 9.05 13.04 -12.19
CA ARG A 122 9.32 13.91 -13.35
C ARG A 122 8.93 15.33 -12.98
N THR A 123 9.90 16.24 -12.96
CA THR A 123 9.64 17.68 -12.90
C THR A 123 9.24 18.18 -14.29
N ALA A 124 8.27 19.09 -14.36
CA ALA A 124 7.73 19.66 -15.60
C ALA A 124 8.76 20.46 -16.42
N ALA A 125 10.03 20.58 -15.98
CA ALA A 125 11.08 21.34 -16.64
C ALA A 125 11.72 20.64 -17.86
N SER A 126 11.15 19.52 -18.35
CA SER A 126 11.66 18.80 -19.53
C SER A 126 10.75 18.85 -20.76
N GLU A 127 9.62 19.57 -20.70
CA GLU A 127 8.88 19.97 -21.91
C GLU A 127 9.55 21.22 -22.51
N GLY A 128 10.79 21.04 -22.97
CA GLY A 128 11.48 21.99 -23.82
C GLY A 128 10.85 21.99 -25.20
N THR A 129 10.25 23.13 -25.52
CA THR A 129 9.89 23.66 -26.83
C THR A 129 10.49 22.91 -28.03
N ALA A 130 9.67 22.10 -28.69
CA ALA A 130 9.82 21.79 -30.11
C ALA A 130 8.55 22.27 -30.82
N ARG A 131 8.56 23.55 -31.20
CA ARG A 131 7.85 24.07 -32.37
C ARG A 131 8.90 24.68 -33.28
#